data_AF-A0A846D8Q1-F1
#
_entry.id   AF-A0A846D8Q1-F1
#
_cell.length_a   1.000
_cell.length_b   1.000
_cell.length_c   1.000
_cell.angle_alpha   90.00
_cell.angle_beta   90.00
_cell.angle_gamma   90.00
#
_symmetry.space_group_name_H-M   'P 1'
#
loop_
_entity.id
_entity.type
_entity.pdbx_description
1 polymer ?
#
loop_
_entity_poly.entity_id
_entity_poly.type
_entity_poly.pdbx_seq_one_letter_code
_entity_poly.pdbx_strand_id
1 'polypeptide(L)'
;MAKGLWLIAECLPKANAIKAANLTKNKHPIFSSITVIDGGKDWDYDYTSRRSKSEDGKKKAERDRKHSNQTCEDEVLERLQGEKDAICGSIPLPGCKPALDKLKAGKKLKGRSVKGITKNHVINRIKILQECIDQRQQIQDECFGGKPDQRHTDALNQMRNALENCQELLDNYGDYI
;
A
#
# COMPACT_ATOMS: atom_id res chain seq x y z
N MET A 1 -39.74 19.98 -23.24
CA MET A 1 -39.77 18.98 -22.15
C MET A 1 -38.82 17.86 -22.51
N ALA A 2 -37.76 17.67 -21.73
CA ALA A 2 -36.71 16.69 -21.98
C ALA A 2 -37.07 15.32 -21.38
N LYS A 3 -36.90 14.26 -22.17
CA LYS A 3 -36.76 12.85 -21.75
C LYS A 3 -35.74 12.29 -22.75
N GLY A 4 -34.49 12.02 -22.38
CA GLY A 4 -34.06 11.17 -21.30
C GLY A 4 -33.30 10.03 -21.97
N LEU A 5 -32.05 10.31 -22.34
CA LEU A 5 -31.13 9.40 -23.01
C LEU A 5 -30.72 8.32 -22.00
N TRP A 6 -31.44 7.18 -21.96
CA TRP A 6 -30.98 6.01 -21.23
C TRP A 6 -30.08 5.19 -22.15
N LEU A 7 -28.79 5.23 -21.86
CA LEU A 7 -27.79 4.30 -22.38
C LEU A 7 -28.30 2.87 -22.15
N ILE A 8 -28.66 2.20 -23.24
CA ILE A 8 -29.03 0.79 -23.24
C ILE A 8 -27.76 0.04 -22.83
N ALA A 9 -27.81 -0.64 -21.68
CA ALA A 9 -26.76 -1.54 -21.23
C ALA A 9 -26.46 -2.53 -22.36
N GLU A 10 -25.24 -2.50 -22.89
CA GLU A 10 -24.79 -3.42 -23.93
C GLU A 10 -24.75 -4.83 -23.34
N CYS A 11 -25.78 -5.63 -23.65
CA CYS A 11 -25.77 -7.07 -23.40
C CYS A 11 -24.53 -7.67 -24.06
N LEU A 12 -23.72 -8.40 -23.29
CA LEU A 12 -22.50 -9.04 -23.80
C LEU A 12 -22.89 -9.97 -24.97
N PRO A 13 -22.36 -9.77 -26.19
CA PRO A 13 -22.79 -10.58 -27.33
C PRO A 13 -22.36 -12.05 -27.14
N LYS A 14 -23.18 -13.00 -27.60
CA LYS A 14 -22.91 -14.46 -27.48
C LYS A 14 -21.51 -14.84 -27.93
N ALA A 15 -20.98 -14.18 -28.96
CA ALA A 15 -19.63 -14.38 -29.46
C ALA A 15 -18.55 -14.13 -28.39
N ASN A 16 -18.76 -13.16 -27.49
CA ASN A 16 -17.84 -12.88 -26.38
C ASN A 16 -17.95 -13.94 -25.28
N ALA A 17 -19.16 -14.43 -24.99
CA ALA A 17 -19.36 -15.56 -24.08
C ALA A 17 -18.68 -16.84 -24.60
N ILE A 18 -18.78 -17.12 -25.90
CA ILE A 18 -18.10 -18.27 -26.53
C ILE A 18 -16.58 -18.12 -26.45
N LYS A 19 -16.04 -16.90 -26.69
CA LYS A 19 -14.61 -16.63 -26.54
C LYS A 19 -14.14 -16.88 -25.10
N ALA A 20 -14.90 -16.43 -24.10
CA ALA A 20 -14.61 -16.66 -22.70
C ALA A 20 -14.62 -18.15 -22.35
N ALA A 21 -15.63 -18.91 -22.79
CA ALA A 21 -15.68 -20.36 -22.59
C ALA A 21 -14.47 -21.10 -23.18
N ASN A 22 -14.08 -20.75 -24.42
CA ASN A 22 -12.92 -21.37 -25.08
C ASN A 22 -11.60 -21.02 -24.37
N LEU A 23 -11.44 -19.76 -23.95
CA LEU A 23 -10.26 -19.33 -23.20
C LEU A 23 -10.14 -20.09 -21.88
N THR A 24 -11.24 -20.20 -21.13
CA THR A 24 -11.29 -20.92 -19.86
C THR A 24 -10.97 -22.40 -20.04
N LYS A 25 -11.57 -23.06 -21.05
CA LYS A 25 -11.28 -24.47 -21.36
C LYS A 25 -9.81 -24.70 -21.72
N ASN A 26 -9.23 -23.80 -22.52
CA ASN A 26 -7.82 -23.91 -22.93
C ASN A 26 -6.85 -23.66 -21.77
N LYS A 27 -7.16 -22.71 -20.88
CA LYS A 27 -6.33 -22.40 -19.71
C LYS A 27 -6.45 -23.43 -18.60
N HIS A 28 -7.61 -24.09 -18.48
CA HIS A 28 -7.92 -24.98 -17.37
C HIS A 28 -8.27 -26.38 -17.91
N PRO A 29 -7.28 -27.29 -18.03
CA PRO A 29 -7.48 -28.63 -18.59
C PRO A 29 -8.41 -29.56 -17.75
N ILE A 30 -8.87 -29.08 -16.59
CA ILE A 30 -9.89 -29.74 -15.76
C ILE A 30 -11.25 -29.83 -16.44
N PHE A 31 -11.59 -28.88 -17.32
CA PHE A 31 -12.86 -28.87 -18.03
C PHE A 31 -12.80 -29.77 -19.28
N SER A 32 -13.61 -30.83 -19.32
CA SER A 32 -13.83 -31.61 -20.54
C SER A 32 -14.66 -30.83 -21.56
N SER A 33 -15.68 -30.11 -21.10
CA SER A 33 -16.50 -29.23 -21.93
C SER A 33 -16.91 -27.98 -21.16
N ILE A 34 -17.06 -26.86 -21.88
CA ILE A 34 -17.72 -25.64 -21.42
C ILE A 34 -18.55 -25.18 -22.61
N THR A 35 -19.86 -25.02 -22.43
CA THR A 35 -20.82 -24.67 -23.48
C THR A 35 -21.71 -23.53 -22.99
N VAL A 36 -21.86 -22.50 -23.83
CA VAL A 36 -22.69 -21.34 -23.54
C VAL A 36 -24.16 -21.68 -23.76
N ILE A 37 -24.98 -21.51 -22.73
CA ILE A 37 -26.44 -21.66 -22.75
C ILE A 37 -27.12 -20.30 -22.53
N ASP A 38 -28.34 -20.17 -23.04
CA ASP A 38 -29.14 -18.96 -22.89
C ASP A 38 -29.76 -18.92 -21.48
N GLY A 39 -29.25 -18.06 -20.61
CA GLY A 39 -29.72 -17.85 -19.24
C GLY A 39 -30.79 -16.76 -19.11
N GLY A 40 -31.38 -16.32 -20.23
CA GLY A 40 -32.43 -15.31 -20.27
C GLY A 40 -31.88 -13.89 -20.22
N LYS A 41 -31.53 -13.38 -19.03
CA LYS A 41 -30.98 -12.02 -18.89
C LYS A 41 -29.47 -11.94 -19.16
N ASP A 42 -28.76 -13.04 -18.90
CA ASP A 42 -27.32 -13.20 -19.09
C ASP A 42 -27.02 -14.55 -19.75
N TRP A 43 -25.82 -14.71 -20.29
CA TRP A 43 -25.33 -16.01 -20.77
C TRP A 43 -24.90 -16.87 -19.57
N ASP A 44 -25.38 -18.11 -19.54
CA ASP A 44 -24.96 -19.11 -18.56
C ASP A 44 -24.09 -20.19 -19.23
N TYR A 45 -23.43 -21.04 -18.46
CA TYR A 45 -22.48 -22.03 -18.97
C TYR A 45 -22.74 -23.42 -18.38
N ASP A 46 -23.05 -24.37 -19.24
CA ASP A 46 -23.01 -25.78 -18.88
C ASP A 46 -21.58 -26.31 -19.06
N TYR A 47 -21.07 -27.06 -18.09
CA TYR A 47 -19.71 -27.60 -18.14
C TYR A 47 -19.61 -29.00 -17.56
N THR A 48 -18.69 -29.78 -18.12
CA THR A 48 -18.29 -31.07 -17.56
C THR A 48 -16.81 -31.01 -17.22
N SER A 49 -16.42 -31.61 -16.09
CA SER A 49 -15.01 -31.78 -15.72
C SER A 49 -14.56 -33.22 -15.97
N ARG A 50 -13.30 -33.41 -16.39
CA ARG A 50 -12.72 -34.75 -16.45
C ARG A 50 -12.54 -35.26 -15.03
N ARG A 51 -13.07 -36.44 -14.72
CA ARG A 51 -12.68 -37.20 -13.51
C ARG A 51 -11.25 -37.73 -13.71
N SER A 52 -10.24 -36.88 -13.61
CA SER A 52 -8.97 -37.36 -13.09
C SER A 52 -9.22 -37.77 -11.64
N LYS A 53 -8.61 -38.86 -11.16
CA LYS A 53 -8.42 -39.06 -9.71
C LYS A 53 -8.06 -37.68 -9.16
N SER A 54 -8.85 -37.19 -8.22
CA SER A 54 -8.41 -36.09 -7.38
C SER A 54 -7.16 -36.60 -6.68
N GLU A 55 -6.00 -36.42 -7.30
CA GLU A 55 -4.89 -35.97 -6.48
C GLU A 55 -5.44 -34.70 -5.89
N ASP A 56 -5.72 -34.74 -4.60
CA ASP A 56 -5.88 -33.54 -3.78
C ASP A 56 -4.56 -32.78 -3.90
N GLY A 57 -4.35 -32.14 -5.06
CA GLY A 57 -3.36 -31.12 -5.24
C GLY A 57 -3.70 -30.15 -4.13
N LYS A 58 -2.82 -30.12 -3.11
CA LYS A 58 -3.09 -29.46 -1.83
C LYS A 58 -3.86 -28.19 -2.14
N LYS A 59 -5.14 -28.12 -1.72
CA LYS A 59 -5.84 -26.85 -1.66
C LYS A 59 -4.81 -25.88 -1.10
N LYS A 60 -4.50 -24.79 -1.82
CA LYS A 60 -3.66 -23.75 -1.24
C LYS A 60 -4.38 -23.46 0.07
N ALA A 61 -3.77 -23.86 1.20
CA ALA A 61 -4.40 -23.66 2.48
C ALA A 61 -4.82 -22.19 2.47
N GLU A 62 -6.05 -21.90 2.87
CA GLU A 62 -6.40 -20.56 3.29
C GLU A 62 -5.31 -20.20 4.29
N ARG A 63 -4.30 -19.47 3.83
CA ARG A 63 -3.15 -19.17 4.67
C ARG A 63 -3.76 -18.30 5.73
N ASP A 64 -3.66 -18.75 6.99
CA ASP A 64 -3.94 -17.87 8.11
C ASP A 64 -3.25 -16.55 7.79
N ARG A 65 -4.05 -15.47 7.76
CA ARG A 65 -3.54 -14.12 7.49
C ARG A 65 -2.28 -13.94 8.32
N LYS A 66 -1.25 -13.31 7.73
CA LYS A 66 0.01 -13.06 8.42
C LYS A 66 -0.19 -12.36 9.77
N HIS A 67 -1.24 -11.54 9.86
CA HIS A 67 -1.72 -10.96 11.11
C HIS A 67 -3.21 -11.26 11.31
N SER A 68 -3.59 -11.62 12.55
CA SER A 68 -4.96 -12.02 12.89
C SER A 68 -5.99 -10.90 12.74
N ASN A 69 -5.56 -9.64 12.80
CA ASN A 69 -6.39 -8.43 12.66
C ASN A 69 -6.25 -7.76 11.28
N GLN A 70 -5.65 -8.45 10.30
CA GLN A 70 -5.43 -7.91 8.96
C GLN A 70 -6.74 -7.84 8.16
N THR A 71 -7.02 -6.68 7.57
CA THR A 71 -8.21 -6.45 6.73
C THR A 71 -7.91 -6.54 5.23
N CYS A 72 -6.66 -6.29 4.82
CA CYS A 72 -6.24 -6.30 3.42
C CYS A 72 -5.65 -7.67 3.00
N GLU A 73 -5.38 -7.85 1.70
CA GLU A 73 -4.67 -9.02 1.19
C GLU A 73 -3.19 -9.02 1.58
N ASP A 74 -2.59 -10.21 1.79
CA ASP A 74 -1.17 -10.32 2.18
C ASP A 74 -0.24 -9.64 1.17
N GLU A 75 -0.55 -9.80 -0.12
CA GLU A 75 0.19 -9.20 -1.23
C GLU A 75 0.12 -7.66 -1.20
N VAL A 76 -1.00 -7.09 -0.74
CA VAL A 76 -1.17 -5.65 -0.54
C VAL A 76 -0.36 -5.19 0.65
N LEU A 77 -0.43 -5.90 1.77
CA LEU A 77 0.36 -5.59 2.97
C LEU A 77 1.86 -5.61 2.66
N GLU A 78 2.36 -6.63 1.96
CA GLU A 78 3.77 -6.76 1.62
C GLU A 78 4.25 -5.63 0.71
N ARG A 79 3.46 -5.25 -0.30
CA ARG A 79 3.75 -4.11 -1.16
C ARG A 79 3.86 -2.81 -0.35
N LEU A 80 2.84 -2.51 0.46
CA LEU A 80 2.80 -1.27 1.25
C LEU A 80 3.93 -1.24 2.30
N GLN A 81 4.22 -2.36 2.96
CA GLN A 81 5.33 -2.48 3.89
C GLN A 81 6.67 -2.21 3.19
N GLY A 82 6.87 -2.75 1.98
CA GLY A 82 8.06 -2.52 1.16
C GLY A 82 8.22 -1.05 0.75
N GLU A 83 7.15 -0.41 0.29
CA GLU A 83 7.12 1.03 -0.04
C GLU A 83 7.47 1.88 1.20
N LYS A 84 6.84 1.59 2.34
CA LYS A 84 7.12 2.24 3.61
C LYS A 84 8.58 2.07 4.02
N ASP A 85 9.13 0.85 3.92
CA ASP A 85 10.53 0.59 4.26
C ASP A 85 11.49 1.35 3.36
N ALA A 86 11.22 1.45 2.06
CA ALA A 86 12.02 2.22 1.12
C ALA A 86 12.03 3.73 1.46
N ILE A 87 10.85 4.31 1.74
CA ILE A 87 10.71 5.73 2.10
C ILE A 87 11.38 6.00 3.45
N CYS A 88 10.98 5.27 4.51
CA CYS A 88 11.53 5.49 5.85
C CYS A 88 13.03 5.20 5.93
N GLY A 89 13.54 4.25 5.15
CA GLY A 89 14.97 3.95 5.03
C GLY A 89 15.78 5.05 4.33
N SER A 90 15.11 5.90 3.54
CA SER A 90 15.74 7.00 2.81
C SER A 90 15.83 8.31 3.63
N ILE A 91 15.36 8.32 4.87
CA ILE A 91 15.39 9.51 5.74
C ILE A 91 16.86 9.94 5.98
N PRO A 92 17.30 11.13 5.52
CA PRO A 92 18.71 11.53 5.56
C PRO A 92 19.26 11.72 6.97
N LEU A 93 20.40 11.10 7.28
CA LEU A 93 21.16 11.36 8.52
C LEU A 93 22.16 12.52 8.32
N PRO A 94 22.50 13.28 9.37
CA PRO A 94 22.03 13.16 10.76
C PRO A 94 20.64 13.80 10.98
N GLY A 95 20.02 13.50 12.13
CA GLY A 95 18.75 14.10 12.54
C GLY A 95 18.89 15.56 12.99
N CYS A 96 17.76 16.27 13.07
CA CYS A 96 17.73 17.72 13.36
C CYS A 96 17.98 18.06 14.84
N LYS A 97 17.54 17.20 15.77
CA LYS A 97 17.62 17.46 17.21
C LYS A 97 19.02 17.86 17.72
N PRO A 98 20.12 17.15 17.36
CA PRO A 98 21.45 17.55 17.79
C PRO A 98 21.88 18.94 17.32
N ALA A 99 21.44 19.40 16.14
CA ALA A 99 21.71 20.75 15.67
C ALA A 99 20.85 21.78 16.41
N LEU A 100 19.57 21.49 16.58
CA LEU A 100 18.63 22.32 17.32
C LEU A 100 19.12 22.56 18.76
N ASP A 101 19.49 21.50 19.49
CA ASP A 101 19.99 21.59 20.86
C ASP A 101 21.28 22.42 20.97
N LYS A 102 22.17 22.35 19.96
CA LYS A 102 23.39 23.16 19.91
C LYS A 102 23.09 24.64 19.67
N LEU A 103 22.21 24.94 18.71
CA LEU A 103 21.88 26.32 18.36
C LEU A 103 21.06 27.01 19.46
N LYS A 104 20.14 26.29 20.12
CA LYS A 104 19.47 26.75 21.35
C LYS A 104 20.46 27.10 22.46
N ALA A 105 21.56 26.35 22.56
CA ALA A 105 22.63 26.62 23.52
C ALA A 105 23.63 27.70 23.06
N GLY A 106 23.39 28.39 21.94
CA GLY A 106 24.30 29.40 21.38
C GLY A 106 25.62 28.82 20.84
N LYS A 107 25.67 27.51 20.56
CA LYS A 107 26.89 26.80 20.14
C LYS A 107 26.98 26.68 18.62
N LYS A 108 28.20 26.70 18.10
CA LYS A 108 28.48 26.45 16.68
C LYS A 108 28.20 24.98 16.30
N LEU A 109 27.73 24.76 15.07
CA LEU A 109 27.51 23.42 14.51
C LEU A 109 28.84 22.72 14.15
N LYS A 110 29.48 22.16 15.17
CA LYS A 110 30.67 21.31 15.03
C LYS A 110 30.39 19.92 15.61
N GLY A 111 30.93 18.91 14.93
CA GLY A 111 30.88 17.51 15.37
C GLY A 111 30.15 16.58 14.40
N ARG A 112 30.34 15.27 14.56
CA ARG A 112 29.82 14.23 13.66
C ARG A 112 28.28 14.18 13.61
N SER A 113 27.62 14.42 14.74
CA SER A 113 26.15 14.38 14.87
C SER A 113 25.41 15.50 14.16
N VAL A 114 26.11 16.52 13.65
CA VAL A 114 25.53 17.66 12.92
C VAL A 114 26.26 17.94 11.61
N LYS A 115 27.23 17.10 11.24
CA LYS A 115 28.03 17.28 10.02
C LYS A 115 27.13 17.07 8.81
N GLY A 116 27.10 18.06 7.92
CA GLY A 116 26.30 18.01 6.69
C GLY A 116 24.87 18.51 6.84
N ILE A 117 24.46 18.98 8.03
CA ILE A 117 23.19 19.67 8.19
C ILE A 117 23.30 21.02 7.47
N THR A 118 22.46 21.18 6.45
CA THR A 118 22.22 22.42 5.71
C THR A 118 20.73 22.67 5.64
N LYS A 119 20.30 23.87 5.26
CA LYS A 119 18.88 24.16 5.00
C LYS A 119 18.20 23.14 4.08
N ASN A 120 18.83 22.79 2.96
CA ASN A 120 18.30 21.81 2.01
C ASN A 120 18.21 20.40 2.59
N HIS A 121 19.19 20.00 3.43
CA HIS A 121 19.14 18.72 4.15
C HIS A 121 17.92 18.64 5.06
N VAL A 122 17.66 19.70 5.83
CA VAL A 122 16.50 19.77 6.74
C VAL A 122 15.19 19.71 5.97
N ILE A 123 15.06 20.50 4.90
CA ILE A 123 13.86 20.48 4.04
C ILE A 123 13.61 19.09 3.47
N ASN A 124 14.65 18.43 2.94
CA ASN A 124 14.51 17.09 2.38
C ASN A 124 14.11 16.06 3.46
N ARG A 125 14.71 16.16 4.65
CA ARG A 125 14.36 15.29 5.77
C ARG A 125 12.91 15.48 6.23
N ILE A 126 12.41 16.72 6.27
CA ILE A 126 10.99 17.01 6.59
C ILE A 126 10.06 16.31 5.59
N LYS A 127 10.34 16.44 4.28
CA LYS A 127 9.53 15.79 3.23
C LYS A 127 9.45 14.28 3.41
N ILE A 128 10.60 13.62 3.55
CA ILE A 128 10.65 12.15 3.67
C ILE A 128 10.07 11.67 5.01
N LEU A 129 10.21 12.44 6.10
CA LEU A 129 9.53 12.14 7.36
C LEU A 129 8.00 12.18 7.21
N GLN A 130 7.48 13.19 6.52
CA GLN A 130 6.04 13.31 6.25
C GLN A 130 5.56 12.12 5.40
N GLU A 131 6.25 11.80 4.30
CA GLU A 131 5.90 10.65 3.45
C GLU A 131 5.94 9.32 4.22
N CYS A 132 6.92 9.12 5.11
CA CYS A 132 7.02 7.93 5.95
C CYS A 132 5.87 7.83 6.97
N ILE A 133 5.43 8.97 7.53
CA ILE A 133 4.25 9.05 8.42
C ILE A 133 2.98 8.69 7.64
N ASP A 134 2.82 9.28 6.45
CA ASP A 134 1.64 9.09 5.61
C ASP A 134 1.51 7.62 5.16
N GLN A 135 2.61 6.99 4.72
CA GLN A 135 2.62 5.58 4.32
C GLN A 135 2.31 4.65 5.49
N ARG A 136 2.75 4.99 6.70
CA ARG A 136 2.39 4.24 7.91
C ARG A 136 0.90 4.34 8.18
N GLN A 137 0.33 5.55 8.11
CA GLN A 137 -1.09 5.74 8.31
C GLN A 137 -1.91 5.00 7.24
N GLN A 138 -1.45 5.00 5.98
CA GLN A 138 -2.08 4.24 4.90
C GLN A 138 -2.15 2.74 5.21
N ILE A 139 -1.05 2.12 5.64
CA ILE A 139 -1.05 0.70 6.05
C ILE A 139 -2.04 0.47 7.20
N GLN A 140 -2.08 1.39 8.16
CA GLN A 140 -2.96 1.29 9.32
C GLN A 140 -4.44 1.34 8.91
N ASP A 141 -4.78 2.24 7.98
CA ASP A 141 -6.15 2.46 7.53
C ASP A 141 -6.60 1.31 6.61
N GLU A 142 -5.78 0.93 5.63
CA GLU A 142 -6.11 -0.08 4.62
C GLU A 142 -6.04 -1.51 5.17
N CYS A 143 -5.02 -1.82 5.97
CA CYS A 143 -4.73 -3.19 6.40
C CYS A 143 -5.10 -3.51 7.84
N PHE A 144 -5.47 -2.51 8.65
CA PHE A 144 -5.76 -2.71 10.08
C PHE A 144 -6.97 -1.90 10.57
N GLY A 145 -7.84 -1.47 9.65
CA GLY A 145 -9.11 -0.82 9.96
C GLY A 145 -8.99 0.49 10.74
N GLY A 146 -7.87 1.21 10.58
CA GLY A 146 -7.64 2.52 11.20
C GLY A 146 -7.47 2.49 12.72
N LYS A 147 -7.31 1.31 13.33
CA LYS A 147 -7.10 1.15 14.78
C LYS A 147 -5.62 0.87 15.10
N PRO A 148 -4.79 1.90 15.30
CA PRO A 148 -3.37 1.71 15.56
C PRO A 148 -3.15 0.93 16.85
N ASP A 149 -2.22 -0.02 16.79
CA ASP A 149 -1.70 -0.64 18.01
C ASP A 149 -0.73 0.32 18.72
N GLN A 150 -0.29 -0.05 19.92
CA GLN A 150 0.63 0.78 20.70
C GLN A 150 1.96 1.00 19.96
N ARG A 151 2.49 -0.02 19.28
CA ARG A 151 3.77 0.06 18.57
C ARG A 151 3.70 1.04 17.40
N HIS A 152 2.58 1.03 16.67
CA HIS A 152 2.28 1.95 15.60
C HIS A 152 2.18 3.38 16.14
N THR A 153 1.43 3.56 17.22
CA THR A 153 1.27 4.85 17.89
C THR A 153 2.62 5.42 18.34
N ASP A 154 3.44 4.61 19.01
CA ASP A 154 4.77 5.01 19.48
C ASP A 154 5.68 5.40 18.30
N ALA A 155 5.67 4.62 17.22
CA ALA A 155 6.45 4.91 16.02
C ALA A 155 6.03 6.23 15.37
N LEU A 156 4.72 6.48 15.21
CA LEU A 156 4.21 7.74 14.68
C LEU A 156 4.60 8.92 15.58
N ASN A 157 4.51 8.77 16.90
CA ASN A 157 4.87 9.83 17.84
C ASN A 157 6.37 10.17 17.78
N GLN A 158 7.25 9.17 17.65
CA GLN A 158 8.69 9.40 17.45
C GLN A 158 8.97 10.16 16.16
N MET A 159 8.27 9.83 15.06
CA MET A 159 8.44 10.52 13.79
C MET A 159 7.88 11.93 13.79
N ARG A 160 6.72 12.16 14.40
CA ARG A 160 6.13 13.50 14.58
C ARG A 160 7.05 14.40 15.41
N ASN A 161 7.59 13.90 16.52
CA ASN A 161 8.59 14.64 17.29
C ASN A 161 9.85 14.93 16.45
N ALA A 162 10.34 13.97 15.66
CA ALA A 162 11.47 14.21 14.76
C ALA A 162 11.17 15.30 13.70
N LEU A 163 9.93 15.33 13.18
CA LEU A 163 9.45 16.34 12.24
C LEU A 163 9.40 17.73 12.89
N GLU A 164 8.82 17.83 14.09
CA GLU A 164 8.75 19.06 14.88
C GLU A 164 10.14 19.63 15.17
N ASN A 165 11.10 18.79 15.57
CA ASN A 165 12.49 19.24 15.75
C ASN A 165 13.11 19.80 14.47
N CYS A 166 12.77 19.24 13.30
CA CYS A 166 13.27 19.73 12.02
C CYS A 166 12.58 21.03 11.58
N GLN A 167 11.28 21.15 11.81
CA GLN A 167 10.52 22.37 11.56
C GLN A 167 11.04 23.50 12.45
N GLU A 168 11.17 23.26 13.76
CA GLU A 168 11.69 24.25 14.69
C GLU A 168 13.12 24.71 14.33
N LEU A 169 13.97 23.77 13.88
CA LEU A 169 15.31 24.09 13.42
C LEU A 169 15.28 24.97 12.17
N LEU A 170 14.41 24.68 11.21
CA LEU A 170 14.28 25.44 9.97
C LEU A 170 13.72 26.85 10.22
N ASP A 171 12.67 26.95 11.04
CA ASP A 171 11.93 28.18 11.27
C ASP A 171 12.74 29.18 12.11
N ASN A 172 13.46 28.70 13.13
CA ASN A 172 14.20 29.58 14.05
C ASN A 172 15.68 29.74 13.70
N TYR A 173 16.26 28.76 12.98
CA TYR A 173 17.70 28.74 12.73
C TYR A 173 18.09 28.46 11.29
N GLY A 174 17.14 28.56 10.34
CA GLY A 174 17.37 28.28 8.93
C GLY A 174 18.50 29.09 8.27
N ASP A 175 18.83 30.26 8.82
CA ASP A 175 19.92 31.13 8.33
C ASP A 175 21.30 30.76 8.92
N TYR A 176 21.33 29.91 9.94
CA TYR A 176 22.56 29.49 10.63
C TYR A 176 23.03 28.08 10.19
N ILE A 177 22.32 27.45 9.26
CA ILE A 177 22.55 26.09 8.77
C ILE A 177 22.65 26.04 7.25
#